data_AF-A0A6V7HUI2-F1
#
_entry.id   AF-A0A6V7HUI2-F1
#
_cell.length_a   1.000
_cell.length_b   1.000
_cell.length_c   1.000
_cell.angle_alpha   90.00
_cell.angle_beta   90.00
_cell.angle_gamma   90.00
#
_symmetry.space_group_name_H-M   'P 1'
#
loop_
_entity.id
_entity.type
_entity.pdbx_description
1 polymer ?
#
loop_
_entity_poly.entity_id
_entity_poly.type
_entity_poly.pdbx_seq_one_letter_code
_entity_poly.pdbx_strand_id
1 'polypeptide(L)' 'HLAKNPFICDCNLRWLSLYLHEHPIETSGAKCESPKRAAKRKIDVMRDEKFKCK' A
#
# COMPACT_ATOMS: atom_id res chain seq x y z
N HIS A 1 7.98 -10.77 4.17
CA HIS A 1 7.06 -10.03 5.07
C HIS A 1 7.35 -8.54 4.96
N LEU A 2 6.32 -7.70 4.84
CA LEU A 2 6.44 -6.27 4.56
C LEU A 2 5.89 -5.35 5.66
N ALA A 3 5.29 -5.89 6.73
CA ALA A 3 4.80 -5.09 7.85
C ALA A 3 5.93 -4.31 8.58
N LYS A 4 5.52 -3.29 9.34
CA LYS A 4 6.42 -2.38 10.08
C LYS A 4 7.39 -1.56 9.21
N ASN A 5 7.06 -1.35 7.94
CA ASN A 5 7.76 -0.41 7.06
C ASN A 5 6.97 0.89 6.92
N PRO A 6 7.64 2.06 6.91
CA PRO A 6 6.97 3.36 6.81
C PRO A 6 6.60 3.69 5.37
N PHE A 7 5.69 2.92 4.77
CA PHE A 7 5.34 3.07 3.36
C PHE A 7 4.69 4.42 3.06
N ILE A 8 5.15 5.04 1.98
CA ILE A 8 4.53 6.22 1.35
C ILE A 8 3.64 5.71 0.22
N CYS A 9 2.33 5.63 0.47
CA CYS A 9 1.33 5.15 -0.47
C CYS A 9 0.88 6.25 -1.44
N ASP A 10 1.81 6.75 -2.22
CA ASP A 10 1.58 7.67 -3.34
C ASP A 10 1.60 6.91 -4.69
N CYS A 11 1.66 7.63 -5.82
CA CYS A 11 1.66 6.99 -7.13
C CYS A 11 2.82 6.02 -7.37
N ASN A 12 3.97 6.20 -6.69
CA ASN A 12 5.15 5.36 -6.85
C ASN A 12 4.98 3.98 -6.21
N LEU A 13 4.06 3.84 -5.25
CA LEU A 13 3.77 2.56 -4.58
C LEU A 13 2.55 1.83 -5.17
N ARG A 14 1.91 2.40 -6.19
CA ARG A 14 0.72 1.80 -6.83
C ARG A 14 0.98 0.38 -7.34
N TRP A 15 2.15 0.14 -7.92
CA TRP A 15 2.50 -1.17 -8.48
C TRP A 15 2.49 -2.27 -7.42
N LEU A 16 2.87 -1.95 -6.17
CA LEU A 16 2.90 -2.93 -5.09
C LEU A 16 1.49 -3.37 -4.71
N SER A 17 0.54 -2.43 -4.67
CA SER A 17 -0.86 -2.76 -4.41
C SER A 17 -1.44 -3.68 -5.49
N LEU A 18 -1.17 -3.39 -6.77
CA LEU A 18 -1.59 -4.25 -7.89
C LEU A 18 -0.95 -5.64 -7.80
N TYR A 19 0.36 -5.70 -7.58
CA TYR A 19 1.10 -6.95 -7.43
C TYR A 19 0.56 -7.82 -6.29
N LEU A 20 0.27 -7.22 -5.13
CA LEU A 20 -0.26 -7.95 -3.98
C LEU A 20 -1.72 -8.40 -4.16
N HIS A 21 -2.49 -7.72 -5.00
CA HIS A 21 -3.84 -8.13 -5.35
C HIS A 21 -3.85 -9.37 -6.24
N GLU A 22 -2.96 -9.42 -7.24
CA GLU A 22 -2.78 -10.58 -8.12
C GLU A 22 -2.06 -11.74 -7.42
N HIS A 23 -1.18 -11.42 -6.48
CA HIS A 23 -0.38 -12.38 -5.72
C HIS A 23 -0.53 -12.13 -4.21
N PRO A 24 -1.53 -12.74 -3.54
CA PRO A 24 -1.79 -12.55 -2.11
C PRO A 24 -0.77 -13.29 -1.23
N ILE A 25 0.52 -12.98 -1.40
CA ILE A 25 1.67 -13.62 -0.74
C ILE A 25 2.11 -12.86 0.52
N GLU A 26 1.69 -11.60 0.66
CA GLU A 26 2.01 -10.78 1.83
C GLU A 26 1.02 -11.08 2.96
N THR A 27 1.51 -11.67 4.05
CA THR A 27 0.68 -12.14 5.17
C THR A 27 0.82 -11.30 6.44
N SER A 28 1.80 -10.39 6.51
CA SER A 28 2.10 -9.63 7.73
C SER A 28 1.25 -8.37 7.90
N GLY A 29 0.48 -7.98 6.87
CA GLY A 29 -0.44 -6.84 6.91
C GLY A 29 0.28 -5.51 6.72
N ALA A 30 1.03 -5.39 5.63
CA ALA A 30 1.70 -4.15 5.23
C ALA A 30 0.73 -2.96 5.15
N LYS A 31 1.09 -1.85 5.80
CA LYS A 31 0.24 -0.65 5.91
C LYS A 31 0.98 0.61 5.47
N CYS A 32 0.23 1.57 4.99
CA CYS A 32 0.72 2.91 4.69
C CYS A 32 0.96 3.71 5.98
N GLU A 33 2.08 4.42 6.04
CA GLU A 33 2.34 5.43 7.07
C GLU A 33 1.93 6.83 6.58
N SER A 34 2.14 7.10 5.29
CA SER A 34 1.78 8.37 4.65
C SER A 34 1.28 8.13 3.22
N PRO A 35 0.64 9.13 2.56
CA PRO A 35 0.14 10.40 3.11
C PRO A 35 -1.00 10.21 4.13
N LYS A 36 -1.37 11.26 4.87
CA LYS A 36 -2.42 11.21 5.92
C LYS A 36 -3.75 10.57 5.47
N ARG A 37 -4.13 10.76 4.21
CA ARG A 37 -5.33 10.16 3.59
C ARG A 37 -5.26 8.63 3.42
N ALA A 38 -4.06 8.06 3.38
CA ALA A 38 -3.79 6.64 3.22
C ALA A 38 -3.28 5.98 4.52
N ALA A 39 -2.87 6.76 5.52
CA ALA A 39 -2.30 6.25 6.76
C ALA A 39 -3.16 5.15 7.42
N LYS A 40 -2.49 4.11 7.93
CA LYS A 40 -3.06 2.90 8.56
C LYS A 40 -3.88 1.99 7.64
N ARG A 41 -4.10 2.33 6.37
CA ARG A 41 -4.73 1.45 5.37
C ARG A 41 -3.75 0.36 4.95
N LYS A 42 -4.25 -0.84 4.69
CA LYS A 42 -3.43 -1.94 4.15
C LYS A 42 -3.22 -1.79 2.64
N ILE A 43 -2.03 -2.12 2.16
CA ILE A 43 -1.62 -1.89 0.76
C ILE A 43 -2.35 -2.82 -0.21
N ASP A 44 -2.63 -4.06 0.21
CA ASP A 44 -3.32 -5.12 -0.55
C ASP A 44 -4.83 -4.89 -0.72
N VAL A 45 -5.44 -4.08 0.16
CA VAL A 45 -6.90 -3.81 0.15
C VAL A 45 -7.24 -2.44 -0.47
N MET A 46 -6.26 -1.54 -0.57
CA MET A 46 -6.49 -0.21 -1.16
C MET A 46 -6.72 -0.30 -2.67
N ARG A 47 -7.71 0.44 -3.17
CA ARG A 47 -7.90 0.61 -4.61
C ARG A 47 -6.78 1.46 -5.22
N ASP A 48 -6.40 1.13 -6.44
CA ASP A 48 -5.30 1.75 -7.19
C ASP A 48 -5.48 3.26 -7.37
N GLU A 49 -6.71 3.76 -7.50
CA GLU A 49 -6.97 5.19 -7.68
C GLU A 49 -6.71 6.01 -6.42
N LYS A 50 -6.48 5.37 -5.26
CA LYS A 50 -6.09 6.06 -4.02
C LYS A 50 -4.60 6.40 -3.99
N PHE A 51 -3.78 5.75 -4.81
CA PHE A 51 -2.36 6.01 -4.97
C PHE A 51 -2.17 7.19 -5.95
N LYS A 52 -2.09 8.41 -5.41
CA LYS A 52 -1.83 9.63 -6.20
C LYS A 52 -0.58 10.35 -5.68
N CYS A 53 0.24 10.86 -6.60
CA CYS A 53 1.28 11.84 -6.26
C CYS A 53 0.66 13.24 -6.15
N LYS A 54 1.44 14.21 -5.64
CA LYS A 54 1.08 15.62 -5.76
C LYS A 54 1.09 16.03 -7.24
#